data_AF-A0A5S9M312-F1
#
_entry.id   AF-A0A5S9M312-F1
#
_cell.length_a   1.000
_cell.length_b   1.000
_cell.length_c   1.000
_cell.angle_alpha   90.00
_cell.angle_beta   90.00
_cell.angle_gamma   90.00
#
_symmetry.space_group_name_H-M   'P 1'
#
loop_
_entity.id
_entity.type
_entity.pdbx_description
1 polymer ?
#
loop_
_entity_poly.entity_id
_entity_poly.type
_entity_poly.pdbx_seq_one_letter_code
_entity_poly.pdbx_strand_id
1 'polypeptide(L)'
;MMARLGESIGKAHYERGWHNTGTLGAIAAVCAIGYLKQVTREELMKAIGFAGAQSAGMRKQFGSDMKPLQAGLAAKTAVWSIWT
;
A
#
# COMPACT_ATOMS: atom_id res chain seq x y z
N MET A 1 3.67 0.51 10.42
CA MET A 1 2.82 -0.43 9.67
C MET A 1 3.56 -1.15 8.55
N MET A 2 4.16 -0.43 7.59
CA MET A 2 4.82 -1.05 6.41
C MET A 2 5.86 -2.11 6.75
N ALA A 3 6.68 -1.89 7.78
CA ALA A 3 7.65 -2.88 8.26
C ALA A 3 6.99 -4.20 8.68
N ARG A 4 5.89 -4.13 9.43
CA ARG A 4 5.12 -5.32 9.87
C ARG A 4 4.51 -6.07 8.68
N LEU A 5 3.95 -5.35 7.70
CA LEU A 5 3.46 -5.97 6.46
C LEU A 5 4.59 -6.67 5.68
N GLY A 6 5.76 -6.04 5.59
CA GLY A 6 6.92 -6.61 4.93
C GLY A 6 7.45 -7.87 5.61
N GLU A 7 7.46 -7.87 6.94
CA GLU A 7 7.80 -9.06 7.75
C GLU A 7 6.76 -10.18 7.54
N SER A 8 5.47 -9.88 7.62
CA SER A 8 4.40 -10.87 7.50
C SER A 8 4.29 -11.50 6.11
N ILE A 9 4.55 -10.74 5.04
CA ILE A 9 4.43 -11.26 3.66
C ILE A 9 5.68 -12.06 3.22
N GLY A 10 6.81 -11.87 3.91
CA GLY A 10 8.05 -12.61 3.69
C GLY A 10 8.80 -12.26 2.39
N LYS A 11 9.97 -12.89 2.22
CA LYS A 11 10.89 -12.64 1.09
C LYS A 11 10.32 -13.06 -0.26
N ALA A 12 9.53 -14.14 -0.27
CA ALA A 12 8.97 -14.73 -1.49
C ALA A 12 8.14 -13.73 -2.30
N HIS A 13 7.45 -12.79 -1.64
CA HIS A 13 6.69 -11.75 -2.31
C HIS A 13 7.55 -10.91 -3.25
N TYR A 14 8.68 -10.42 -2.74
CA TYR A 14 9.63 -9.63 -3.52
C TYR A 14 10.33 -10.48 -4.59
N GLU A 15 10.75 -11.69 -4.23
CA GLU A 15 11.43 -12.62 -5.14
C GLU A 15 10.56 -12.99 -6.35
N ARG A 16 9.25 -13.18 -6.13
CA ARG A 16 8.25 -13.43 -7.19
C ARG A 16 7.98 -12.25 -8.13
N GLY A 17 8.61 -11.10 -7.90
CA GLY A 17 8.54 -9.97 -8.82
C GLY A 17 7.67 -8.81 -8.34
N TRP A 18 7.11 -8.86 -7.14
CA TRP A 18 6.34 -7.74 -6.60
C TRP A 18 7.24 -6.68 -5.96
N HIS A 19 6.84 -5.42 -6.09
CA HIS A 19 7.55 -4.29 -5.51
C HIS A 19 6.82 -3.82 -4.25
N ASN A 20 7.44 -4.07 -3.10
CA ASN A 20 6.85 -3.80 -1.78
C ASN A 20 6.36 -2.36 -1.61
N THR A 21 7.06 -1.37 -2.19
CA THR A 21 6.64 0.04 -2.13
C THR A 21 5.25 0.26 -2.72
N GLY A 22 4.92 -0.40 -3.83
CA GLY A 22 3.60 -0.32 -4.44
C GLY A 22 2.58 -1.20 -3.71
N THR A 23 2.90 -2.48 -3.51
CA THR A 23 1.94 -3.48 -3.01
C THR A 23 1.65 -3.36 -1.51
N LEU A 24 2.57 -2.86 -0.70
CA LEU A 24 2.39 -2.72 0.75
C LEU A 24 2.18 -1.25 1.16
N GLY A 25 2.65 -0.31 0.33
CA GLY A 25 2.60 1.12 0.61
C GLY A 25 1.19 1.64 0.75
N ALA A 26 0.24 1.18 -0.08
CA ALA A 26 -1.14 1.65 -0.04
C ALA A 26 -1.80 1.35 1.32
N ILE A 27 -1.70 0.10 1.79
CA ILE A 27 -2.25 -0.31 3.08
C ILE A 27 -1.57 0.44 4.23
N ALA A 28 -0.24 0.57 4.19
CA ALA A 28 0.50 1.29 5.22
C ALA A 28 0.13 2.79 5.28
N ALA A 29 -0.06 3.42 4.12
CA ALA A 29 -0.48 4.81 4.02
C ALA A 29 -1.93 5.01 4.50
N VAL A 30 -2.85 4.07 4.23
CA VAL A 30 -4.20 4.08 4.84
C VAL A 30 -4.11 4.10 6.36
N CYS A 31 -3.27 3.26 6.97
CA CYS A 31 -3.10 3.27 8.42
C CYS A 31 -2.56 4.61 8.94
N ALA A 32 -1.66 5.26 8.20
CA ALA A 32 -1.13 6.57 8.57
C ALA A 32 -2.21 7.68 8.46
N ILE A 33 -2.97 7.70 7.36
CA ILE A 33 -4.07 8.66 7.16
C ILE A 33 -5.18 8.44 8.18
N GLY A 34 -5.56 7.19 8.44
CA GLY A 34 -6.58 6.86 9.43
C GLY A 34 -6.20 7.30 10.84
N TYR A 35 -4.92 7.14 11.22
CA TYR A 35 -4.39 7.68 12.47
C TYR A 35 -4.50 9.21 12.52
N LEU A 36 -4.05 9.90 11.46
CA LEU A 36 -4.10 11.37 11.40
C LEU A 36 -5.53 11.91 11.46
N LYS A 37 -6.49 11.26 10.79
CA LYS A 37 -7.89 11.69 10.72
C LYS A 37 -8.74 11.19 11.90
N GLN A 38 -8.18 10.39 12.80
CA GLN A 38 -8.90 9.79 13.92
C GLN A 38 -10.19 9.07 13.48
N VAL A 39 -10.13 8.35 12.37
CA VAL A 39 -11.28 7.58 11.88
C VAL A 39 -11.63 6.47 12.88
N THR A 40 -12.89 6.06 12.87
CA THR A 40 -13.35 4.93 13.67
C THR A 40 -12.65 3.64 13.24
N ARG A 41 -12.66 2.64 14.14
CA ARG A 41 -12.13 1.31 13.83
C ARG A 41 -12.80 0.68 12.61
N GLU A 42 -14.12 0.86 12.47
CA GLU A 42 -14.88 0.31 11.35
C GLU A 42 -14.48 0.95 10.02
N GLU A 43 -14.37 2.29 9.98
CA GLU A 43 -13.90 3.03 8.81
C GLU A 43 -12.47 2.62 8.42
N LEU A 44 -11.57 2.47 9.39
CA LEU A 44 -10.20 2.05 9.12
C LEU A 44 -10.14 0.64 8.53
N MET A 45 -10.93 -0.30 9.07
CA MET A 45 -10.97 -1.67 8.56
C MET A 45 -11.50 -1.72 7.12
N LYS A 46 -12.56 -0.96 6.82
CA LYS A 46 -13.10 -0.81 5.46
C LYS A 46 -12.05 -0.23 4.50
N ALA A 47 -11.40 0.87 4.90
CA ALA A 47 -10.36 1.52 4.10
C ALA A 47 -9.15 0.61 3.84
N ILE A 48 -8.73 -0.20 4.83
CA ILE A 48 -7.66 -1.20 4.65
C ILE A 48 -8.07 -2.24 3.59
N GLY A 49 -9.31 -2.73 3.63
CA GLY A 49 -9.85 -3.65 2.62
C GLY A 49 -9.80 -3.06 1.21
N PHE A 50 -10.24 -1.80 1.06
CA PHE A 50 -10.18 -1.08 -0.21
C PHE A 50 -8.77 -0.86 -0.73
N ALA A 51 -7.81 -0.52 0.14
CA ALA A 51 -6.42 -0.37 -0.27
C ALA A 51 -5.78 -1.72 -0.62
N GLY A 52 -6.12 -2.78 0.10
CA GLY A 52 -5.67 -4.15 -0.20
C GLY A 52 -6.10 -4.59 -1.60
N ALA A 53 -7.37 -4.36 -1.96
CA ALA A 53 -7.90 -4.71 -3.28
C ALA A 53 -7.25 -3.94 -4.45
N GLN A 54 -6.65 -2.77 -4.17
CA GLN A 54 -6.02 -1.89 -5.16
C GLN A 54 -4.49 -1.89 -5.08
N SER A 55 -3.90 -2.69 -4.19
CA SER A 55 -2.46 -2.75 -3.99
C SER A 55 -1.78 -3.42 -5.18
N ALA A 56 -0.84 -2.72 -5.81
CA ALA A 56 -0.14 -3.20 -7.01
C ALA A 56 1.28 -2.64 -7.11
N GLY A 57 2.14 -3.33 -7.85
CA GLY A 57 3.48 -2.85 -8.14
C GLY A 57 4.42 -3.99 -8.57
N MET A 58 5.04 -3.87 -9.74
CA MET A 58 5.93 -4.90 -10.28
C MET A 58 7.38 -4.43 -10.32
N ARG A 59 8.31 -5.31 -9.92
CA ARG A 59 9.76 -5.08 -10.03
C ARG A 59 10.24 -5.02 -11.47
N LYS A 60 9.49 -5.59 -12.42
CA LYS A 60 9.81 -5.48 -13.87
C LYS A 60 9.91 -4.03 -14.34
N GLN A 61 9.31 -3.10 -13.61
CA GLN A 61 9.38 -1.66 -13.89
C GLN A 61 10.65 -0.99 -13.34
N PHE A 62 11.59 -1.74 -12.75
CA PHE A 62 12.84 -1.17 -12.27
C PHE A 62 13.69 -0.72 -13.46
N GLY A 63 14.30 0.47 -13.35
CA GLY A 63 15.02 1.10 -14.46
C GLY A 63 14.15 2.02 -15.33
N SER A 64 12.85 2.16 -15.04
CA SER A 64 11.97 3.15 -15.67
C SER A 64 11.34 4.09 -14.64
N ASP A 65 10.75 5.19 -15.11
CA ASP A 65 10.01 6.16 -14.29
C ASP A 65 8.78 5.54 -13.59
N MET A 66 8.36 4.35 -14.04
CA MET A 66 7.28 3.62 -13.40
C MET A 66 7.69 3.09 -12.01
N LYS A 67 8.99 2.92 -11.70
CA LYS A 67 9.46 2.54 -10.36
C LYS A 67 9.06 3.58 -9.30
N PRO A 68 9.46 4.87 -9.39
CA PRO A 68 9.03 5.87 -8.42
C PRO A 68 7.52 6.16 -8.50
N LEU A 69 6.91 6.09 -9.69
CA LEU A 69 5.47 6.32 -9.84
C LEU A 69 4.62 5.33 -9.02
N GLN A 70 5.07 4.08 -8.82
CA GLN A 70 4.38 3.13 -7.94
C GLN A 70 4.22 3.61 -6.49
N ALA A 71 5.16 4.42 -5.97
CA ALA A 71 5.01 5.03 -4.64
C ALA A 71 3.90 6.08 -4.65
N GLY A 72 3.83 6.92 -5.69
CA GLY A 72 2.77 7.91 -5.87
C GLY A 72 1.40 7.26 -6.07
N LEU A 73 1.32 6.17 -6.84
CA LEU A 73 0.09 5.41 -7.01
C LEU A 73 -0.39 4.78 -5.71
N ALA A 74 0.51 4.21 -4.90
CA ALA A 74 0.18 3.70 -3.58
C ALA A 74 -0.38 4.80 -2.65
N ALA A 75 0.22 5.99 -2.66
CA ALA A 75 -0.28 7.14 -1.91
C ALA A 75 -1.67 7.60 -2.40
N LYS A 76 -1.86 7.69 -3.73
CA LYS A 76 -3.16 8.01 -4.34
C LYS A 76 -4.23 7.00 -3.92
N THR A 77 -3.93 5.70 -3.99
CA THR A 77 -4.84 4.63 -3.57
C THR A 77 -5.23 4.79 -2.10
N ALA A 78 -4.28 5.10 -1.22
CA ALA A 78 -4.59 5.29 0.19
C ALA A 78 -5.54 6.47 0.45
N VAL A 79 -5.31 7.59 -0.25
CA VAL A 79 -6.24 8.74 -0.21
C VAL A 79 -7.60 8.33 -0.78
N TRP A 80 -7.67 7.59 -1.87
CA TRP A 80 -8.97 7.15 -2.39
C TRP A 80 -9.72 6.25 -1.40
N SER A 81 -9.02 5.30 -0.77
CA SER A 81 -9.59 4.31 0.14
C SER A 81 -10.14 4.87 1.45
N ILE A 82 -9.66 6.02 1.92
CA ILE A 82 -10.17 6.67 3.15
C ILE A 82 -11.43 7.51 2.87
N TRP A 83 -11.64 7.94 1.62
CA TRP A 83 -12.77 8.81 1.24
C TRP A 83 -13.92 8.04 0.54
N THR A 84 -13.81 6.72 0.42
CA THR A 84 -14.83 5.82 -0.18
C THR A 84 -15.56 5.02 0.90
#